data_AF-A0A0B4BFW0-F1
#
_entry.id   AF-A0A0B4BFW0-F1
#
_cell.length_a   1.000
_cell.length_b   1.000
_cell.length_c   1.000
_cell.angle_alpha   90.00
_cell.angle_beta   90.00
_cell.angle_gamma   90.00
#
_symmetry.space_group_name_H-M   'P 1'
#
loop_
_entity.id
_entity.type
_entity.pdbx_description
1 polymer ?
#
loop_
_entity_poly.entity_id
_entity_poly.type
_entity_poly.pdbx_seq_one_letter_code
_entity_poly.pdbx_strand_id
1 'polypeptide(L)'
;SDNPPQVERLKEAESLIRDWIANVIEPGMALRSRANFGAVPLEEIDSYVSAQAGKQYFDAFRALLAEFSGIEAKLIVERQAAAKAAEAAIADALATMNDTQNWTIHTYKVIATANDIIAAAVDMETGMRGYLLAGQDAFLEPYNAGGTRFGELVAGLSETVSDNPAQVALLGEVQATIDGWRQNVTEPMIALRREIGDAATMDDMADLVGEGRGKTYFDAFRQVMADFQAEEETLMAARREANEAISSQTRTML
;
A
#
# COMPACT_ATOMS: atom_id res chain seq x y z
N SER A 1 -25.05 23.36 -16.17
CA SER A 1 -24.73 23.94 -14.85
C SER A 1 -24.76 22.80 -13.85
N ASP A 2 -23.77 22.74 -12.96
CA ASP A 2 -23.68 21.81 -11.82
C ASP A 2 -24.67 22.16 -10.70
N ASN A 3 -25.35 23.31 -10.79
CA ASN A 3 -26.38 23.74 -9.83
C ASN A 3 -27.60 24.36 -10.54
N PRO A 4 -28.50 23.54 -11.15
CA PRO A 4 -29.68 24.04 -11.86
C PRO A 4 -30.61 24.96 -11.03
N PRO A 5 -30.86 24.71 -9.73
CA PRO A 5 -31.65 25.63 -8.89
C PRO A 5 -31.06 27.04 -8.77
N GLN A 6 -29.74 27.19 -8.76
CA GLN A 6 -29.11 28.51 -8.71
C GLN A 6 -29.22 29.26 -10.03
N VAL A 7 -29.20 28.54 -11.15
CA VAL A 7 -29.45 29.13 -12.46
C VAL A 7 -30.85 29.74 -12.52
N GLU A 8 -31.85 29.06 -11.97
CA GLU A 8 -33.22 29.59 -11.89
C GLU A 8 -33.31 30.83 -10.97
N ARG A 9 -32.65 30.83 -9.81
CA ARG A 9 -32.60 32.04 -8.95
C ARG A 9 -31.99 33.25 -9.64
N LEU A 10 -30.94 33.04 -10.44
CA LEU A 10 -30.33 34.12 -11.22
C LEU A 10 -31.26 34.63 -12.31
N LYS A 11 -32.01 33.75 -12.98
CA LYS A 11 -33.04 34.15 -13.97
C LYS A 11 -34.18 34.93 -13.31
N GLU A 12 -34.61 34.53 -12.13
CA GLU A 12 -35.64 35.23 -11.36
C GLU A 12 -35.17 36.63 -10.93
N ALA A 13 -33.92 36.72 -10.44
CA ALA A 13 -33.29 38.00 -10.11
C ALA A 13 -33.19 38.93 -11.33
N GLU A 14 -32.86 38.40 -12.52
CA GLU A 14 -32.86 39.13 -13.78
C GLU A 14 -34.28 39.60 -14.18
N SER A 15 -35.30 38.77 -13.95
CA SER A 15 -36.70 39.14 -14.16
C SER A 15 -37.14 40.30 -13.27
N LEU A 16 -36.80 40.26 -11.97
CA LEU A 16 -37.13 41.34 -11.04
C LEU A 16 -36.55 42.69 -11.47
N ILE A 17 -35.33 42.71 -12.02
CA ILE A 17 -34.73 43.95 -12.54
C ILE A 17 -35.47 44.44 -13.78
N ARG A 18 -35.82 43.54 -14.72
CA ARG A 18 -36.63 43.88 -15.89
C ARG A 18 -37.98 44.46 -15.49
N ASP A 19 -38.67 43.80 -14.56
CA ASP A 19 -39.99 44.21 -14.08
C ASP A 19 -39.93 45.52 -13.29
N TRP A 20 -38.87 45.76 -12.52
CA TRP A 20 -38.65 47.04 -11.86
C TRP A 20 -38.49 48.19 -12.86
N ILE A 21 -37.74 47.99 -13.94
CA ILE A 21 -37.58 48.99 -15.00
C ILE A 21 -38.93 49.32 -15.63
N ALA A 22 -39.67 48.30 -16.06
CA ALA A 22 -40.94 48.46 -16.76
C ALA A 22 -42.06 49.04 -15.88
N ASN A 23 -42.12 48.66 -14.60
CA ASN A 23 -43.25 48.99 -13.72
C ASN A 23 -42.98 50.16 -12.76
N VAL A 24 -41.71 50.56 -12.56
CA VAL A 24 -41.34 51.63 -11.63
C VAL A 24 -40.51 52.72 -12.30
N ILE A 25 -39.46 52.38 -13.05
CA ILE A 25 -38.62 53.43 -13.64
C ILE A 25 -39.34 54.16 -14.77
N GLU A 26 -39.87 53.41 -15.76
CA GLU A 26 -40.54 54.01 -16.92
C GLU A 26 -41.77 54.84 -16.53
N PRO A 27 -42.70 54.35 -15.67
CA PRO A 27 -43.86 55.14 -15.25
C PRO A 27 -43.46 56.35 -14.40
N GLY A 28 -42.44 56.22 -13.54
CA GLY A 28 -41.94 57.34 -12.72
C GLY A 28 -41.31 58.44 -13.57
N MET A 29 -40.56 58.08 -14.62
CA MET A 29 -40.03 59.03 -15.61
C MET A 29 -41.16 59.74 -16.37
N ALA A 30 -42.20 59.00 -16.78
CA ALA A 30 -43.36 59.57 -17.45
C ALA A 30 -44.14 60.55 -16.53
N LEU A 31 -44.34 60.19 -15.26
CA LEU A 31 -44.99 61.03 -14.26
C LEU A 31 -44.20 62.33 -14.02
N ARG A 32 -42.89 62.23 -13.86
CA ARG A 32 -42.00 63.40 -13.70
C ARG A 32 -42.04 64.31 -14.93
N SER A 33 -42.06 63.73 -16.12
CA SER A 33 -42.20 64.48 -17.37
C SER A 33 -43.51 65.29 -17.38
N ARG A 34 -44.65 64.65 -17.09
CA ARG A 34 -45.97 65.32 -16.99
C ARG A 34 -46.00 66.40 -15.90
N ALA A 35 -45.39 66.15 -14.75
CA ALA A 35 -45.34 67.10 -13.64
C ALA A 35 -44.58 68.38 -14.00
N ASN A 36 -43.50 68.29 -14.77
CA ASN A 36 -42.75 69.46 -15.27
C ASN A 36 -43.59 70.39 -16.16
N PHE A 37 -44.67 69.88 -16.78
CA PHE A 37 -45.61 70.66 -17.58
C PHE A 37 -46.87 71.11 -16.81
N GLY A 38 -46.88 70.98 -15.48
CA GLY A 38 -47.98 71.43 -14.61
C GLY A 38 -49.25 70.57 -14.69
N ALA A 39 -49.16 69.35 -15.24
CA ALA A 39 -50.31 68.52 -15.60
C ALA A 39 -50.57 67.34 -14.64
N VAL A 40 -50.12 67.43 -13.37
CA VAL A 40 -50.22 66.33 -12.40
C VAL A 40 -50.59 66.88 -11.00
N PRO A 41 -51.68 66.39 -10.36
CA PRO A 41 -51.99 66.72 -8.97
C PRO A 41 -50.92 66.18 -8.01
N LEU A 42 -50.64 66.91 -6.92
CA LEU A 42 -49.71 66.46 -5.88
C LEU A 42 -50.09 65.09 -5.28
N GLU A 43 -51.39 64.79 -5.22
CA GLU A 43 -51.92 63.50 -4.76
C GLU A 43 -51.47 62.31 -5.63
N GLU A 44 -51.36 62.49 -6.96
CA GLU A 44 -50.87 61.44 -7.87
C GLU A 44 -49.37 61.17 -7.65
N ILE A 45 -48.59 62.22 -7.39
CA ILE A 45 -47.15 62.12 -7.07
C ILE A 45 -46.96 61.47 -5.71
N ASP A 46 -47.73 61.90 -4.71
CA ASP A 46 -47.67 61.37 -3.34
C ASP A 46 -48.07 59.89 -3.30
N SER A 47 -49.14 59.51 -4.01
CA SER A 47 -49.56 58.12 -4.16
C SER A 47 -48.47 57.26 -4.81
N TYR A 48 -47.85 57.74 -5.89
CA TYR A 48 -46.79 57.03 -6.60
C TYR A 48 -45.54 56.80 -5.73
N VAL A 49 -45.10 57.83 -5.01
CA VAL A 49 -43.93 57.75 -4.12
C VAL A 49 -44.25 56.91 -2.88
N SER A 50 -45.43 57.09 -2.28
CA SER A 50 -45.87 56.38 -1.07
C SER A 50 -46.11 54.88 -1.30
N ALA A 51 -46.40 54.46 -2.52
CA ALA A 51 -46.50 53.04 -2.87
C ALA A 51 -45.16 52.29 -2.70
N GLN A 52 -44.02 53.00 -2.70
CA GLN A 52 -42.69 52.44 -2.51
C GLN A 52 -42.39 51.22 -3.41
N ALA A 53 -42.98 51.15 -4.61
CA ALA A 53 -42.89 49.99 -5.49
C ALA A 53 -41.43 49.60 -5.77
N GLY A 54 -40.55 50.59 -5.98
CA GLY A 54 -39.11 50.34 -6.15
C GLY A 54 -38.46 49.64 -4.96
N LYS A 55 -38.86 49.98 -3.72
CA LYS A 55 -38.37 49.31 -2.51
C LYS A 55 -38.76 47.84 -2.50
N GLN A 56 -39.98 47.50 -2.92
CA GLN A 56 -40.47 46.11 -2.96
C GLN A 56 -39.64 45.24 -3.92
N TYR A 57 -39.35 45.74 -5.14
CA TYR A 57 -38.49 45.02 -6.10
C TYR A 57 -37.06 44.84 -5.58
N PHE A 58 -36.45 45.88 -4.98
CA PHE A 58 -35.10 45.76 -4.44
C PHE A 58 -35.02 44.87 -3.20
N ASP A 59 -36.05 44.86 -2.34
CA ASP A 59 -36.10 43.96 -1.19
C ASP A 59 -36.21 42.50 -1.65
N ALA A 60 -37.04 42.21 -2.67
CA ALA A 60 -37.12 40.88 -3.30
C ALA A 60 -35.81 40.45 -3.98
N PHE A 61 -35.18 41.35 -4.76
CA PHE A 61 -33.90 41.08 -5.40
C PHE A 61 -32.79 40.82 -4.38
N ARG A 62 -32.72 41.62 -3.31
CA ARG A 62 -31.77 41.39 -2.20
C ARG A 62 -32.01 40.05 -1.51
N ALA A 63 -33.26 39.65 -1.32
CA ALA A 63 -33.59 38.35 -0.74
C ALA A 63 -33.07 37.20 -1.60
N LEU A 64 -33.29 37.23 -2.92
CA LEU A 64 -32.76 36.21 -3.83
C LEU A 64 -31.23 36.13 -3.83
N LEU A 65 -30.54 37.28 -3.82
CA LEU A 65 -29.07 37.30 -3.74
C LEU A 65 -28.55 36.80 -2.39
N ALA A 66 -29.25 37.10 -1.29
CA ALA A 66 -28.91 36.59 0.03
C ALA A 66 -29.08 35.06 0.10
N GLU A 67 -30.15 34.52 -0.49
CA GLU A 67 -30.33 33.07 -0.60
C GLU A 67 -29.27 32.41 -1.47
N PHE A 68 -29.00 32.96 -2.66
CA PHE A 68 -27.98 32.47 -3.57
C PHE A 68 -26.63 32.40 -2.87
N SER A 69 -26.18 33.52 -2.29
CA SER A 69 -24.88 33.61 -1.62
C SER A 69 -24.78 32.72 -0.40
N GLY A 70 -25.86 32.57 0.39
CA GLY A 70 -25.90 31.67 1.53
C GLY A 70 -25.78 30.20 1.14
N ILE A 71 -26.39 29.78 0.02
CA ILE A 71 -26.26 28.40 -0.51
C ILE A 71 -24.85 28.18 -1.08
N GLU A 72 -24.34 29.10 -1.88
CA GLU A 72 -22.99 28.97 -2.46
C GLU A 72 -21.92 28.93 -1.37
N ALA A 73 -22.04 29.73 -0.31
CA ALA A 73 -21.13 29.69 0.81
C ALA A 73 -21.11 28.31 1.50
N LYS A 74 -22.28 27.66 1.68
CA LYS A 74 -22.37 26.30 2.23
C LYS A 74 -21.74 25.27 1.31
N LEU A 75 -22.06 25.33 0.01
CA LEU A 75 -21.51 24.42 -0.99
C LEU A 75 -19.99 24.52 -1.11
N ILE A 76 -19.43 25.73 -1.02
CA ILE A 76 -17.97 25.93 -1.02
C ILE A 76 -17.34 25.22 0.18
N VAL A 77 -17.92 25.35 1.38
CA VAL A 77 -17.41 24.67 2.58
C VAL A 77 -17.50 23.15 2.44
N GLU A 78 -18.61 22.62 1.95
CA GLU A 78 -18.79 21.18 1.70
C GLU A 78 -17.79 20.65 0.67
N ARG A 79 -17.60 21.37 -0.44
CA ARG A 79 -16.63 21.02 -1.49
C ARG A 79 -15.19 21.08 -0.99
N GLN A 80 -14.85 22.09 -0.18
CA GLN A 80 -13.53 22.18 0.45
C GLN A 80 -13.28 21.02 1.42
N ALA A 81 -14.28 20.65 2.21
CA ALA A 81 -14.20 19.50 3.12
C ALA A 81 -14.02 18.19 2.34
N ALA A 82 -14.79 17.99 1.27
CA ALA A 82 -14.67 16.82 0.40
C ALA A 82 -13.30 16.75 -0.30
N ALA A 83 -12.81 17.87 -0.83
CA ALA A 83 -11.49 17.94 -1.46
C ALA A 83 -10.37 17.59 -0.47
N LYS A 84 -10.44 18.09 0.78
CA LYS A 84 -9.47 17.77 1.82
C LYS A 84 -9.51 16.29 2.22
N ALA A 85 -10.70 15.68 2.28
CA ALA A 85 -10.84 14.25 2.55
C ALA A 85 -10.25 13.40 1.42
N ALA A 86 -10.49 13.77 0.16
CA ALA A 86 -9.89 13.11 -0.99
C ALA A 86 -8.36 13.23 -1.00
N GLU A 87 -7.81 14.40 -0.69
CA GLU A 87 -6.36 14.62 -0.57
C GLU A 87 -5.73 13.71 0.49
N ALA A 88 -6.35 13.61 1.67
CA ALA A 88 -5.89 12.72 2.73
C ALA A 88 -5.94 11.23 2.32
N ALA A 89 -7.00 10.81 1.64
CA ALA A 89 -7.14 9.44 1.14
C ALA A 89 -6.07 9.09 0.09
N ILE A 90 -5.77 10.01 -0.84
CA ILE A 90 -4.71 9.83 -1.83
C ILE A 90 -3.34 9.71 -1.15
N ALA A 91 -3.07 10.54 -0.14
CA ALA A 91 -1.81 10.47 0.59
C ALA A 91 -1.63 9.12 1.32
N ASP A 92 -2.68 8.61 1.96
CA ASP A 92 -2.68 7.31 2.64
C ASP A 92 -2.50 6.14 1.65
N ALA A 93 -3.16 6.21 0.49
CA ALA A 93 -2.99 5.24 -0.58
C ALA A 93 -1.56 5.22 -1.12
N LEU A 94 -0.95 6.38 -1.36
CA LEU A 94 0.44 6.46 -1.82
C LEU A 94 1.43 5.91 -0.79
N ALA A 95 1.20 6.19 0.51
CA ALA A 95 2.02 5.63 1.58
C ALA A 95 1.93 4.09 1.61
N THR A 96 0.72 3.55 1.59
CA THR A 96 0.49 2.10 1.57
C THR A 96 1.09 1.42 0.34
N MET A 97 0.96 2.03 -0.85
CA MET A 97 1.55 1.51 -2.08
C MET A 97 3.08 1.45 -1.98
N ASN A 98 3.71 2.50 -1.45
CA ASN A 98 5.15 2.55 -1.26
C ASN A 98 5.63 1.50 -0.25
N ASP A 99 4.92 1.36 0.87
CA ASP A 99 5.21 0.33 1.88
C ASP A 99 5.06 -1.09 1.30
N THR A 100 4.00 -1.34 0.53
CA THR A 100 3.77 -2.63 -0.15
C THR A 100 4.90 -2.95 -1.13
N GLN A 101 5.40 -1.95 -1.86
CA GLN A 101 6.54 -2.12 -2.77
C GLN A 101 7.83 -2.45 -2.00
N ASN A 102 8.11 -1.73 -0.91
CA ASN A 102 9.27 -1.99 -0.06
C ASN A 102 9.22 -3.40 0.54
N TRP A 103 8.05 -3.81 1.04
CA TRP A 103 7.84 -5.16 1.55
C TRP A 103 7.95 -6.23 0.48
N THR A 104 7.50 -5.96 -0.75
CA THR A 104 7.68 -6.89 -1.87
C THR A 104 9.16 -7.12 -2.16
N ILE A 105 9.96 -6.05 -2.23
CA ILE A 105 11.41 -6.13 -2.42
C ILE A 105 12.06 -6.90 -1.26
N HIS A 106 11.64 -6.61 -0.03
CA HIS A 106 12.11 -7.30 1.17
C HIS A 106 11.84 -8.80 1.10
N THR A 107 10.60 -9.22 0.86
CA THR A 107 10.21 -10.63 0.74
C THR A 107 11.01 -11.35 -0.35
N TYR A 108 11.21 -10.75 -1.53
CA TYR A 108 12.05 -11.35 -2.57
C TYR A 108 13.50 -11.53 -2.13
N LYS A 109 14.07 -10.56 -1.39
CA LYS A 109 15.43 -10.68 -0.83
C LYS A 109 15.51 -11.80 0.21
N VAL A 110 14.51 -11.92 1.08
CA VAL A 110 14.42 -12.96 2.10
C VAL A 110 14.34 -14.35 1.45
N ILE A 111 13.44 -14.54 0.49
CA ILE A 111 13.29 -15.80 -0.26
C ILE A 111 14.57 -16.15 -1.05
N ALA A 112 15.21 -15.16 -1.69
CA ALA A 112 16.47 -15.39 -2.39
C ALA A 112 17.58 -15.86 -1.44
N THR A 113 17.70 -15.22 -0.28
CA THR A 113 18.69 -15.60 0.75
C THR A 113 18.38 -16.99 1.32
N ALA A 114 17.10 -17.31 1.53
CA ALA A 114 16.66 -18.65 1.94
C ALA A 114 17.06 -19.72 0.92
N ASN A 115 16.94 -19.44 -0.38
CA ASN A 115 17.39 -20.34 -1.44
C ASN A 115 18.92 -20.48 -1.47
N ASP A 116 19.67 -19.42 -1.19
CA ASP A 116 21.13 -19.49 -1.05
C ASP A 116 21.56 -20.35 0.15
N ILE A 117 20.82 -20.34 1.26
CA ILE A 117 21.03 -21.23 2.42
C ILE A 117 20.86 -22.69 2.00
N ILE A 118 19.80 -23.01 1.26
CA ILE A 118 19.56 -24.35 0.71
C ILE A 118 20.70 -24.76 -0.22
N ALA A 119 21.12 -23.88 -1.12
CA ALA A 119 22.21 -24.15 -2.04
C ALA A 119 23.52 -24.44 -1.30
N ALA A 120 23.87 -23.65 -0.28
CA ALA A 120 25.06 -23.87 0.54
C ALA A 120 25.02 -25.23 1.24
N ALA A 121 23.88 -25.63 1.81
CA ALA A 121 23.73 -26.96 2.41
C ALA A 121 23.87 -28.10 1.37
N VAL A 122 23.33 -27.92 0.16
CA VAL A 122 23.48 -28.90 -0.94
C VAL A 122 24.92 -29.02 -1.42
N ASP A 123 25.66 -27.90 -1.52
CA ASP A 123 27.09 -27.91 -1.83
C ASP A 123 27.85 -28.70 -0.76
N MET A 124 27.47 -28.54 0.51
CA MET A 124 28.07 -29.31 1.59
C MET A 124 27.84 -30.81 1.44
N GLU A 125 26.60 -31.23 1.17
CA GLU A 125 26.26 -32.63 0.96
C GLU A 125 27.02 -33.21 -0.24
N THR A 126 27.12 -32.44 -1.32
CA THR A 126 27.80 -32.84 -2.55
C THR A 126 29.30 -33.02 -2.34
N GLY A 127 29.96 -32.08 -1.67
CA GLY A 127 31.38 -32.17 -1.34
C GLY A 127 31.69 -33.36 -0.43
N MET A 128 30.89 -33.54 0.63
CA MET A 128 31.03 -34.67 1.54
C MET A 128 30.91 -36.00 0.79
N ARG A 129 29.86 -36.20 -0.03
CA ARG A 129 29.69 -37.43 -0.80
C ARG A 129 30.83 -37.67 -1.80
N GLY A 130 31.31 -36.62 -2.46
CA GLY A 130 32.46 -36.70 -3.35
C GLY A 130 33.72 -37.17 -2.62
N TYR A 131 33.95 -36.68 -1.41
CA TYR A 131 35.05 -37.11 -0.56
C TYR A 131 34.92 -38.56 -0.12
N LEU A 132 33.73 -38.98 0.32
CA LEU A 132 33.51 -40.37 0.73
C LEU A 132 33.75 -41.35 -0.43
N LEU A 133 33.39 -40.96 -1.65
CA LEU A 133 33.59 -41.76 -2.85
C LEU A 133 35.05 -41.80 -3.33
N ALA A 134 35.70 -40.64 -3.43
CA ALA A 134 37.01 -40.53 -4.09
C ALA A 134 38.20 -40.52 -3.12
N GLY A 135 37.99 -40.19 -1.84
CA GLY A 135 39.04 -40.07 -0.83
C GLY A 135 39.96 -38.86 -0.95
N GLN A 136 39.75 -38.01 -1.95
CA GLN A 136 40.63 -36.87 -2.22
C GLN A 136 40.12 -35.62 -1.49
N ASP A 137 40.96 -35.02 -0.65
CA ASP A 137 40.61 -33.84 0.16
C ASP A 137 40.08 -32.66 -0.66
N ALA A 138 40.41 -32.55 -1.96
CA ALA A 138 39.85 -31.53 -2.85
C ALA A 138 38.31 -31.56 -2.90
N PHE A 139 37.67 -32.73 -2.73
CA PHE A 139 36.22 -32.83 -2.67
C PHE A 139 35.63 -32.26 -1.37
N LEU A 140 36.43 -32.00 -0.33
CA LEU A 140 35.97 -31.32 0.88
C LEU A 140 35.91 -29.80 0.75
N GLU A 141 36.40 -29.21 -0.34
CA GLU A 141 36.33 -27.76 -0.56
C GLU A 141 34.87 -27.25 -0.56
N PRO A 142 33.90 -27.84 -1.32
CA PRO A 142 32.49 -27.45 -1.23
C PRO A 142 31.86 -27.69 0.15
N TYR A 143 32.31 -28.74 0.87
CA TYR A 143 31.86 -29.00 2.24
C TYR A 143 32.26 -27.90 3.22
N ASN A 144 33.53 -27.50 3.19
CA ASN A 144 34.04 -26.47 4.08
C ASN A 144 33.51 -25.08 3.71
N ALA A 145 33.60 -24.71 2.42
CA ALA A 145 33.15 -23.41 1.95
C ALA A 145 31.63 -23.24 2.09
N GLY A 146 30.85 -24.29 1.77
CA GLY A 146 29.41 -24.32 1.97
C GLY A 146 29.03 -24.14 3.44
N GLY A 147 29.76 -24.76 4.37
CA GLY A 147 29.52 -24.63 5.81
C GLY A 147 29.74 -23.20 6.32
N THR A 148 30.80 -22.52 5.88
CA THR A 148 31.03 -21.11 6.21
C THR A 148 29.93 -20.23 5.64
N ARG A 149 29.63 -20.39 4.33
CA ARG A 149 28.59 -19.59 3.65
C ARG A 149 27.22 -19.79 4.27
N PHE A 150 26.88 -21.02 4.64
CA PHE A 150 25.62 -21.35 5.31
C PHE A 150 25.46 -20.55 6.62
N GLY A 151 26.47 -20.57 7.49
CA GLY A 151 26.42 -19.85 8.77
C GLY A 151 26.30 -18.33 8.59
N GLU A 152 27.04 -17.76 7.63
CA GLU A 152 26.96 -16.33 7.30
C GLU A 152 25.57 -15.93 6.78
N LEU A 153 24.99 -16.74 5.89
CA LEU A 153 23.66 -16.47 5.33
C LEU A 153 22.56 -16.61 6.39
N VAL A 154 22.62 -17.62 7.27
CA VAL A 154 21.66 -17.80 8.35
C VAL A 154 21.71 -16.62 9.33
N ALA A 155 22.91 -16.17 9.71
CA ALA A 155 23.08 -15.02 10.59
C ALA A 155 22.54 -13.73 9.96
N GLY A 156 22.92 -13.44 8.71
CA GLY A 156 22.46 -12.24 8.00
C GLY A 156 20.96 -12.27 7.70
N LEU A 157 20.38 -13.43 7.42
CA LEU A 157 18.94 -13.57 7.25
C LEU A 157 18.21 -13.34 8.57
N SER A 158 18.72 -13.86 9.69
CA SER A 158 18.15 -13.65 11.02
C SER A 158 18.10 -12.17 11.42
N GLU A 159 19.13 -11.39 11.04
CA GLU A 159 19.11 -9.94 11.20
C GLU A 159 18.05 -9.27 10.29
N THR A 160 17.95 -9.74 9.05
CA THR A 160 17.00 -9.21 8.05
C THR A 160 15.56 -9.40 8.50
N VAL A 161 15.22 -10.53 9.13
CA VAL A 161 13.86 -10.86 9.62
C VAL A 161 13.70 -10.65 11.13
N SER A 162 14.54 -9.81 11.74
CA SER A 162 14.59 -9.63 13.21
C SER A 162 13.31 -9.08 13.84
N ASP A 163 12.43 -8.47 13.04
CA ASP A 163 11.11 -8.01 13.42
C ASP A 163 10.05 -9.14 13.45
N ASN A 164 10.40 -10.34 12.99
CA ASN A 164 9.56 -11.54 13.03
C ASN A 164 10.22 -12.64 13.88
N PRO A 165 9.93 -12.70 15.21
CA PRO A 165 10.52 -13.69 16.11
C PRO A 165 10.26 -15.15 15.72
N ALA A 166 9.15 -15.44 15.02
CA ALA A 166 8.85 -16.79 14.55
C ALA A 166 9.82 -17.20 13.43
N GLN A 167 10.10 -16.31 12.48
CA GLN A 167 11.07 -16.56 11.41
C GLN A 167 12.50 -16.73 11.95
N VAL A 168 12.89 -15.92 12.95
CA VAL A 168 14.18 -16.06 13.63
C VAL A 168 14.30 -17.43 14.32
N ALA A 169 13.22 -17.92 14.94
CA ALA A 169 13.21 -19.24 15.56
C ALA A 169 13.41 -20.37 14.53
N LEU A 170 12.74 -20.31 13.37
CA LEU A 170 12.92 -21.27 12.28
C LEU A 170 14.36 -21.29 11.76
N LEU A 171 15.02 -20.13 11.64
CA LEU A 171 16.44 -20.06 11.26
C LEU A 171 17.37 -20.68 12.32
N GLY A 172 17.02 -20.54 13.59
CA GLY A 172 17.70 -21.25 14.68
C GLY A 172 17.56 -22.77 14.58
N GLU A 173 16.37 -23.27 14.22
CA GLU A 173 16.13 -24.70 13.97
C GLU A 173 16.89 -25.21 12.74
N VAL A 174 16.96 -24.42 11.67
CA VAL A 174 17.77 -24.70 10.48
C VAL A 174 19.26 -24.85 10.85
N GLN A 175 19.79 -23.91 11.61
CA GLN A 175 21.18 -23.96 12.08
C GLN A 175 21.44 -25.20 12.92
N ALA A 176 20.59 -25.47 13.91
CA ALA A 176 20.71 -26.64 14.78
C ALA A 176 20.62 -27.96 14.00
N THR A 177 19.75 -28.03 12.98
CA THR A 177 19.59 -29.22 12.14
C THR A 177 20.87 -29.50 11.33
N ILE A 178 21.46 -28.48 10.71
CA ILE A 178 22.69 -28.65 9.94
C ILE A 178 23.89 -28.91 10.87
N ASP A 179 23.98 -28.28 12.03
CA ASP A 179 25.03 -28.58 13.01
C ASP A 179 24.92 -30.01 13.54
N GLY A 180 23.69 -30.50 13.77
CA GLY A 180 23.43 -31.88 14.15
C GLY A 180 23.81 -32.86 13.04
N TRP A 181 23.50 -32.55 11.78
CA TRP A 181 23.96 -33.33 10.63
C TRP A 181 25.48 -33.41 10.56
N ARG A 182 26.17 -32.28 10.77
CA ARG A 182 27.62 -32.23 10.74
C ARG A 182 28.24 -33.11 11.83
N GLN A 183 27.83 -32.89 13.07
CA GLN A 183 28.39 -33.55 14.24
C GLN A 183 28.09 -35.06 14.27
N ASN A 184 26.87 -35.45 13.89
CA ASN A 184 26.40 -36.83 14.08
C ASN A 184 26.49 -37.71 12.82
N VAL A 185 26.79 -37.12 11.65
CA VAL A 185 26.84 -37.83 10.37
C VAL A 185 28.12 -37.52 9.62
N THR A 186 28.34 -36.28 9.18
CA THR A 186 29.42 -36.01 8.20
C THR A 186 30.81 -36.08 8.81
N GLU A 187 31.05 -35.45 9.96
CA GLU A 187 32.38 -35.43 10.59
C GLU A 187 32.85 -36.85 10.97
N PRO A 188 32.01 -37.72 11.58
CA PRO A 188 32.37 -39.12 11.81
C PRO A 188 32.68 -39.89 10.51
N MET A 189 31.90 -39.68 9.44
CA MET A 189 32.12 -40.36 8.16
C MET A 189 33.39 -39.89 7.46
N ILE A 190 33.69 -38.59 7.51
CA ILE A 190 34.95 -38.03 6.98
C ILE A 190 36.14 -38.59 7.77
N ALA A 191 36.05 -38.66 9.10
CA ALA A 191 37.09 -39.25 9.94
C ALA A 191 37.32 -40.73 9.60
N LEU A 192 36.25 -41.54 9.51
CA LEU A 192 36.34 -42.94 9.11
C LEU A 192 36.95 -43.09 7.71
N ARG A 193 36.54 -42.25 6.75
CA ARG A 193 37.10 -42.27 5.39
C ARG A 193 38.60 -41.97 5.39
N ARG A 194 39.09 -41.12 6.28
CA ARG A 194 40.53 -40.86 6.47
C ARG A 194 41.28 -42.06 7.05
N GLU A 195 40.66 -42.79 7.98
CA GLU A 195 41.25 -43.99 8.58
C GLU A 195 41.37 -45.15 7.58
N ILE A 196 40.36 -45.33 6.71
CA ILE A 196 40.36 -46.38 5.67
C ILE A 196 41.43 -46.11 4.60
N GLY A 197 41.74 -44.85 4.30
CA GLY A 197 42.73 -44.47 3.28
C GLY A 197 42.31 -44.91 1.87
N ASP A 198 43.24 -45.40 1.05
CA ASP A 198 42.97 -45.83 -0.34
C ASP A 198 42.67 -47.34 -0.45
N ALA A 199 42.21 -47.98 0.63
CA ALA A 199 41.95 -49.41 0.65
C ALA A 199 40.84 -49.82 -0.34
N ALA A 200 41.00 -50.99 -0.97
CA ALA A 200 40.13 -51.46 -2.05
C ALA A 200 38.73 -51.93 -1.59
N THR A 201 38.53 -52.20 -0.30
CA THR A 201 37.25 -52.65 0.26
C THR A 201 36.53 -51.48 0.92
N MET A 202 35.64 -50.81 0.16
CA MET A 202 34.82 -49.68 0.61
C MET A 202 33.50 -50.11 1.30
N ASP A 203 33.32 -51.40 1.59
CA ASP A 203 32.05 -51.96 2.07
C ASP A 203 31.58 -51.32 3.39
N ASP A 204 32.51 -51.02 4.32
CA ASP A 204 32.19 -50.34 5.58
C ASP A 204 31.61 -48.92 5.37
N MET A 205 32.03 -48.22 4.31
CA MET A 205 31.48 -46.91 3.95
C MET A 205 30.12 -47.03 3.26
N ALA A 206 29.92 -48.09 2.46
CA ALA A 206 28.67 -48.32 1.75
C ALA A 206 27.52 -48.60 2.72
N ASP A 207 27.76 -49.38 3.77
CA ASP A 207 26.77 -49.68 4.81
C ASP A 207 26.35 -48.39 5.56
N LEU A 208 27.32 -47.57 6.00
CA LEU A 208 27.04 -46.31 6.72
C LEU A 208 26.32 -45.27 5.85
N VAL A 209 26.67 -45.15 4.56
CA VAL A 209 25.92 -44.30 3.62
C VAL A 209 24.50 -44.86 3.41
N GLY A 210 24.39 -46.19 3.32
CA GLY A 210 23.13 -46.91 3.14
C GLY A 210 22.13 -46.76 4.29
N GLU A 211 22.59 -46.48 5.52
CA GLU A 211 21.74 -46.17 6.67
C GLU A 211 20.89 -44.90 6.45
N GLY A 212 21.23 -44.03 5.50
CA GLY A 212 20.42 -42.88 5.14
C GLY A 212 20.31 -41.83 6.25
N ARG A 213 21.18 -41.85 7.26
CA ARG A 213 21.13 -40.93 8.42
C ARG A 213 21.14 -39.46 8.02
N GLY A 214 21.90 -39.11 6.98
CA GLY A 214 21.92 -37.74 6.43
C GLY A 214 20.60 -37.31 5.81
N LYS A 215 19.81 -38.24 5.26
CA LYS A 215 18.51 -37.95 4.63
C LYS A 215 17.53 -37.39 5.66
N THR A 216 17.47 -37.94 6.86
CA THR A 216 16.56 -37.46 7.92
C THR A 216 16.82 -36.00 8.26
N TYR A 217 18.08 -35.58 8.37
CA TYR A 217 18.43 -34.17 8.61
C TYR A 217 18.06 -33.27 7.44
N PHE A 218 18.33 -33.71 6.20
CA PHE A 218 18.00 -32.91 5.02
C PHE A 218 16.50 -32.81 4.74
N ASP A 219 15.72 -33.85 5.04
CA ASP A 219 14.26 -33.81 4.97
C ASP A 219 13.71 -32.82 6.01
N ALA A 220 14.21 -32.85 7.26
CA ALA A 220 13.85 -31.89 8.29
C ALA A 220 14.25 -30.46 7.90
N PHE A 221 15.50 -30.25 7.46
CA PHE A 221 16.00 -28.97 7.00
C PHE A 221 15.14 -28.39 5.85
N ARG A 222 14.83 -29.19 4.82
CA ARG A 222 14.00 -28.75 3.70
C ARG A 222 12.58 -28.40 4.16
N GLN A 223 12.03 -29.12 5.13
CA GLN A 223 10.72 -28.80 5.68
C GLN A 223 10.73 -27.45 6.42
N VAL A 224 11.70 -27.22 7.31
CA VAL A 224 11.80 -25.94 8.04
C VAL A 224 12.02 -24.77 7.07
N MET A 225 12.83 -24.95 6.02
CA MET A 225 13.01 -23.94 4.98
C MET A 225 11.74 -23.69 4.16
N ALA A 226 10.92 -24.72 3.90
CA ALA A 226 9.64 -24.57 3.23
C ALA A 226 8.64 -23.80 4.10
N ASP A 227 8.60 -24.10 5.40
CA ASP A 227 7.75 -23.39 6.37
C ASP A 227 8.16 -21.91 6.48
N PHE A 228 9.46 -21.63 6.51
CA PHE A 228 10.01 -20.26 6.49
C PHE A 228 9.57 -19.47 5.24
N GLN A 229 9.65 -20.09 4.05
CA GLN A 229 9.24 -19.45 2.80
C GLN A 229 7.72 -19.25 2.71
N ALA A 230 6.93 -20.20 3.21
CA ALA A 230 5.46 -20.11 3.20
C ALA A 230 4.94 -18.96 4.08
N GLU A 231 5.59 -18.68 5.21
CA GLU A 231 5.26 -17.54 6.06
C GLU A 231 5.49 -16.20 5.32
N GLU A 232 6.61 -16.06 4.61
CA GLU A 232 6.88 -14.87 3.79
C GLU A 232 5.86 -14.66 2.68
N GLU A 233 5.45 -15.74 2.00
CA GLU A 233 4.41 -15.67 0.97
C GLU A 233 3.05 -15.26 1.55
N THR A 234 2.72 -15.75 2.75
CA THR A 234 1.49 -15.40 3.48
C THR A 234 1.48 -13.93 3.87
N LEU A 235 2.58 -13.42 4.45
CA LEU A 235 2.71 -12.01 4.81
C LEU A 235 2.63 -11.10 3.59
N MET A 236 3.24 -11.50 2.46
CA MET A 236 3.15 -10.75 1.21
C MET A 236 1.71 -10.73 0.66
N ALA A 237 0.98 -11.85 0.73
CA ALA A 237 -0.41 -11.92 0.29
C ALA A 237 -1.31 -10.98 1.10
N ALA A 238 -1.19 -10.99 2.43
CA ALA A 238 -1.94 -10.11 3.32
C ALA A 238 -1.69 -8.61 3.02
N ARG A 239 -0.42 -8.25 2.75
CA ARG A 239 -0.05 -6.87 2.38
C ARG A 239 -0.64 -6.45 1.03
N ARG A 240 -0.68 -7.36 0.05
CA ARG A 240 -1.32 -7.09 -1.25
C ARG A 240 -2.82 -6.84 -1.12
N GLU A 241 -3.51 -7.66 -0.32
CA GLU A 241 -4.94 -7.49 -0.07
C GLU A 241 -5.25 -6.13 0.58
N ALA A 242 -4.45 -5.70 1.57
CA ALA A 242 -4.58 -4.39 2.19
C ALA A 242 -4.41 -3.23 1.18
N ASN A 243 -3.43 -3.34 0.28
CA ASN A 243 -3.19 -2.34 -0.77
C ASN A 243 -4.34 -2.27 -1.80
N GLU A 244 -4.92 -3.42 -2.16
CA GLU A 244 -6.08 -3.48 -3.06
C GLU A 244 -7.33 -2.84 -2.44
N ALA A 245 -7.57 -3.08 -1.15
CA ALA A 245 -8.69 -2.48 -0.41
C ALA A 245 -8.60 -0.94 -0.41
N ILE A 246 -7.42 -0.38 -0.11
CA ILE A 246 -7.18 1.06 -0.09
C ILE A 246 -7.26 1.67 -1.49
N SER A 247 -6.76 0.97 -2.50
CA SER A 247 -6.88 1.40 -3.90
C SER A 247 -8.34 1.47 -4.36
N SER A 248 -9.17 0.49 -3.98
CA SER A 248 -10.61 0.46 -4.27
C SER A 248 -11.36 1.60 -3.58
N GLN A 249 -11.03 1.86 -2.31
CA GLN A 249 -11.62 2.94 -1.53
C GLN A 249 -11.31 4.30 -2.17
N THR A 250 -10.06 4.53 -2.59
CA THR A 250 -9.63 5.77 -3.24
C THR A 250 -10.37 6.00 -4.57
N ARG A 251 -10.55 4.95 -5.39
CA ARG A 251 -11.29 5.04 -6.65
C ARG A 251 -12.76 5.45 -6.46
N THR A 252 -13.37 5.07 -5.34
CA THR A 252 -14.77 5.41 -5.06
C THR A 252 -14.93 6.86 -4.58
N MET A 253 -13.85 7.49 -4.10
CA MET A 253 -13.84 8.89 -3.64
C MET A 253 -13.56 9.91 -4.74
N LEU A 254 -13.03 9.48 -5.89
CA LEU A 254 -12.70 10.30 -7.06
C LEU A 254 -13.85 10.32 -8.07
#